data_AF-A0A7C8AN25-F1
#
_entry.id   AF-A0A7C8AN25-F1
#
_cell.length_a   1.000
_cell.length_b   1.000
_cell.length_c   1.000
_cell.angle_alpha   90.00
_cell.angle_beta   90.00
_cell.angle_gamma   90.00
#
_symmetry.space_group_name_H-M   'P 1'
#
loop_
_entity.id
_entity.type
_entity.pdbx_description
1 polymer ?
#
loop_
_entity_poly.entity_id
_entity_poly.type
_entity_poly.pdbx_seq_one_letter_code
_entity_poly.pdbx_strand_id
1 'polypeptide(L)'
;MSSAETEHSWRGPMYLTSQRRYDALIVVTNQLAGLVRANAPLLEGLMLTAVDAPDAKLRKMLLAMREHIAAGSAVHETLAKFPRFFPRYYTDLVKSGEKAGNLAESLEELEDALVRTSAFRAELRTVLAYVGGILFLELVTVTGVCLWIIPQFAKIFTSIGAVPTTKLRFLAGASGFLRSIPAAILLLAMLGVAAFLLRRGPRAFMERFRKGALVLRIPVLRTVHQKKDLAHAASVLETLLDAGVPLAEALHDAACLDINPVFAMSFRRIAGRVEQGESLKTAIDAEARVLPPSYRGLVSLGERSALLPEAFGRLAGAYRREALNAARLLLSIVPPIVLCWIGLLVYVVYSGIFEAILHLPGIVGG
;
A
#
# COMPACT_ATOMS: atom_id res chain seq x y z
N MET A 1 34.02 24.88 -0.02
CA MET A 1 32.59 24.88 -0.40
C MET A 1 31.96 23.66 0.27
N SER A 2 31.90 23.71 1.59
CA SER A 2 30.73 24.00 2.44
C SER A 2 29.86 22.75 2.65
N SER A 3 30.14 22.06 3.75
CA SER A 3 29.44 20.90 4.32
C SER A 3 27.93 21.09 4.52
N ALA A 4 27.44 22.33 4.37
CA ALA A 4 26.03 22.68 4.45
C ALA A 4 25.24 22.42 3.14
N GLU A 5 25.91 22.35 1.97
CA GLU A 5 25.21 22.13 0.69
C GLU A 5 24.86 20.65 0.43
N THR A 6 25.60 19.70 1.02
CA THR A 6 25.34 18.27 0.86
C THR A 6 24.14 17.78 1.69
N GLU A 7 23.87 18.38 2.86
CA GLU A 7 22.70 18.07 3.70
C GLU A 7 21.36 18.39 3.01
N HIS A 8 21.30 19.42 2.16
CA HIS A 8 20.07 19.79 1.46
C HIS A 8 19.74 18.91 0.24
N SER A 9 20.71 18.20 -0.32
CA SER A 9 20.52 17.39 -1.54
C SER A 9 19.68 16.12 -1.33
N TRP A 10 19.59 15.62 -0.09
CA TRP A 10 18.86 14.39 0.25
C TRP A 10 17.35 14.60 0.44
N ARG A 11 16.90 15.86 0.46
CA ARG A 11 15.48 16.24 0.53
C ARG A 11 14.75 16.18 -0.82
N GLY A 12 15.41 15.79 -1.91
CA GLY A 12 14.78 15.55 -3.22
C GLY A 12 13.99 14.23 -3.29
N PRO A 13 12.91 14.12 -4.08
CA PRO A 13 12.04 12.93 -4.10
C PRO A 13 12.84 11.66 -4.40
N MET A 14 12.81 10.71 -3.46
CA MET A 14 13.34 9.37 -3.67
C MET A 14 12.27 8.58 -4.42
N TYR A 15 12.50 8.38 -5.72
CA TYR A 15 11.60 7.65 -6.64
C TYR A 15 11.57 6.13 -6.42
N LEU A 16 11.96 5.65 -5.24
CA LEU A 16 11.85 4.24 -4.93
C LEU A 16 10.39 3.94 -4.59
N THR A 17 9.81 2.97 -5.29
CA THR A 17 8.52 2.42 -4.89
C THR A 17 8.65 1.90 -3.46
N SER A 18 7.57 1.98 -2.69
CA SER A 18 7.58 1.55 -1.28
C SER A 18 8.01 0.09 -1.06
N GLN A 19 8.07 -0.78 -2.09
CA GLN A 19 8.66 -2.13 -1.94
C GLN A 19 10.17 -2.11 -2.13
N ARG A 20 10.66 -1.48 -3.21
CA ARG A 20 12.10 -1.39 -3.46
C ARG A 20 12.84 -0.78 -2.28
N ARG A 21 12.19 0.16 -1.56
CA ARG A 21 12.73 0.67 -0.30
C ARG A 21 12.85 -0.42 0.79
N TYR A 22 11.84 -1.27 0.98
CA TYR A 22 11.92 -2.37 1.95
C TYR A 22 12.92 -3.43 1.51
N ASP A 23 12.97 -3.79 0.24
CA ASP A 23 13.94 -4.75 -0.28
C ASP A 23 15.37 -4.23 -0.07
N ALA A 24 15.62 -2.95 -0.35
CA ALA A 24 16.90 -2.30 -0.07
C ALA A 24 17.19 -2.20 1.44
N LEU A 25 16.19 -1.89 2.27
CA LEU A 25 16.34 -1.88 3.72
C LEU A 25 16.72 -3.26 4.26
N ILE A 26 16.09 -4.33 3.78
CA ILE A 26 16.39 -5.71 4.18
C ILE A 26 17.84 -6.03 3.86
N VAL A 27 18.28 -5.79 2.62
CA VAL A 27 19.67 -6.06 2.21
C VAL A 27 20.67 -5.27 3.06
N VAL A 28 20.43 -3.97 3.26
CA VAL A 28 21.32 -3.12 4.07
C VAL A 28 21.32 -3.59 5.53
N THR A 29 20.17 -3.92 6.10
CA THR A 29 20.05 -4.37 7.50
C THR A 29 20.72 -5.72 7.71
N ASN A 30 20.50 -6.68 6.81
CA ASN A 30 21.14 -7.99 6.85
C ASN A 30 22.67 -7.89 6.81
N GLN A 31 23.19 -7.06 5.89
CA GLN A 31 24.64 -6.87 5.78
C GLN A 31 25.20 -6.18 7.03
N LEU A 32 24.52 -5.15 7.57
CA LEU A 32 24.91 -4.52 8.82
C LEU A 32 24.90 -5.52 9.99
N ALA A 33 23.84 -6.32 10.12
CA ALA A 33 23.73 -7.35 11.15
C ALA A 33 24.89 -8.35 11.09
N GLY A 34 25.17 -8.86 9.89
CA GLY A 34 26.27 -9.81 9.65
C GLY A 34 27.65 -9.23 9.99
N LEU A 35 27.89 -7.96 9.64
CA LEU A 35 29.16 -7.27 9.94
C LEU A 35 29.35 -7.06 11.44
N VAL A 36 28.30 -6.59 12.13
CA VAL A 36 28.34 -6.37 13.58
C VAL A 36 28.52 -7.70 14.31
N ARG A 37 27.80 -8.76 13.89
CA ARG A 37 27.92 -10.09 14.48
C ARG A 37 29.30 -10.72 14.29
N ALA A 38 29.93 -10.50 13.13
CA ALA A 38 31.27 -10.98 12.85
C ALA A 38 32.37 -10.15 13.53
N ASN A 39 32.03 -9.08 14.28
CA ASN A 39 32.96 -8.07 14.76
C ASN A 39 33.88 -7.53 13.65
N ALA A 40 33.36 -7.50 12.42
CA ALA A 40 34.10 -7.02 11.25
C ALA A 40 34.13 -5.48 11.23
N PRO A 41 35.14 -4.85 10.60
CA PRO A 41 35.18 -3.41 10.45
C PRO A 41 33.95 -2.89 9.69
N LEU A 42 33.03 -2.23 10.40
CA LEU A 42 31.77 -1.71 9.85
C LEU A 42 31.99 -0.81 8.61
N LEU A 43 33.10 -0.09 8.60
CA LEU A 43 33.50 0.80 7.49
C LEU A 43 33.81 0.03 6.20
N GLU A 44 34.44 -1.14 6.30
CA GLU A 44 34.79 -1.98 5.15
C GLU A 44 33.54 -2.68 4.62
N GLY A 45 32.68 -3.16 5.53
CA GLY A 45 31.40 -3.72 5.15
C GLY A 45 30.48 -2.73 4.44
N LEU A 46 30.36 -1.49 4.94
CA LEU A 46 29.60 -0.43 4.27
C LEU A 46 30.13 -0.12 2.85
N MET A 47 31.44 -0.25 2.61
CA MET A 47 32.01 -0.13 1.27
C MET A 47 31.56 -1.26 0.35
N LEU A 48 31.62 -2.51 0.83
CA LEU A 48 31.17 -3.67 0.05
C LEU A 48 29.68 -3.53 -0.30
N THR A 49 28.85 -3.17 0.67
CA THR A 49 27.41 -2.88 0.44
C THR A 49 27.20 -1.76 -0.58
N ALA A 50 28.05 -0.73 -0.58
CA ALA A 50 27.96 0.38 -1.52
C ALA A 50 28.36 -0.02 -2.95
N VAL A 51 29.31 -0.95 -3.11
CA VAL A 51 29.71 -1.49 -4.43
C VAL A 51 28.57 -2.29 -5.04
N ASP A 52 27.90 -3.12 -4.25
CA ASP A 52 26.80 -3.99 -4.70
C ASP A 52 25.43 -3.27 -4.73
N ALA A 53 25.38 -1.97 -4.43
CA ALA A 53 24.14 -1.22 -4.35
C ALA A 53 23.43 -1.14 -5.72
N PRO A 54 22.14 -1.52 -5.83
CA PRO A 54 21.41 -1.57 -7.10
C PRO A 54 21.18 -0.20 -7.75
N ASP A 55 21.21 0.89 -6.98
CA ASP A 55 20.94 2.25 -7.46
C ASP A 55 22.03 3.22 -7.00
N ALA A 56 22.42 4.15 -7.89
CA ALA A 56 23.44 5.17 -7.59
C ALA A 56 23.09 6.05 -6.36
N LYS A 57 21.80 6.23 -6.07
CA LYS A 57 21.35 6.95 -4.86
C LYS A 57 21.65 6.18 -3.58
N LEU A 58 21.41 4.87 -3.57
CA LEU A 58 21.71 4.00 -2.44
C LEU A 58 23.21 3.95 -2.19
N ARG A 59 24.00 3.80 -3.26
CA ARG A 59 25.47 3.86 -3.19
C ARG A 59 25.96 5.15 -2.54
N LYS A 60 25.50 6.31 -3.00
CA LYS A 60 25.91 7.61 -2.42
C LYS A 60 25.50 7.72 -0.94
N MET A 61 24.33 7.22 -0.56
CA MET A 61 23.88 7.22 0.83
C MET A 61 24.79 6.36 1.72
N LEU A 62 25.13 5.14 1.28
CA LEU A 62 26.00 4.23 2.02
C LEU A 62 27.42 4.79 2.18
N LEU A 63 27.96 5.43 1.14
CA LEU A 63 29.26 6.12 1.21
C LEU A 63 29.23 7.29 2.21
N ALA A 64 28.16 8.09 2.22
CA ALA A 64 27.99 9.17 3.19
C ALA A 64 27.82 8.64 4.63
N MET A 65 27.11 7.52 4.82
CA MET A 65 27.03 6.86 6.12
C MET A 65 28.41 6.41 6.62
N ARG A 66 29.22 5.81 5.74
CA ARG A 66 30.59 5.42 6.04
C ARG A 66 31.44 6.61 6.49
N GLU A 67 31.36 7.75 5.80
CA GLU A 67 32.09 8.97 6.18
C GLU A 67 31.69 9.47 7.57
N HIS A 68 30.40 9.46 7.90
CA HIS A 68 29.93 9.87 9.22
C HIS A 68 30.36 8.92 10.34
N ILE A 69 30.30 7.61 10.11
CA ILE A 69 30.76 6.61 11.08
C ILE A 69 32.29 6.68 11.23
N ALA A 70 33.03 6.88 10.14
CA ALA A 70 34.49 7.07 10.19
C ALA A 70 34.88 8.34 10.97
N ALA A 71 34.03 9.37 10.95
CA ALA A 71 34.19 10.57 11.77
C ALA A 71 33.78 10.38 13.25
N GLY A 72 33.39 9.17 13.65
CA GLY A 72 33.04 8.82 15.03
C GLY A 72 31.59 9.07 15.42
N SER A 73 30.68 9.33 14.46
CA SER A 73 29.24 9.40 14.76
C SER A 73 28.70 8.01 15.09
N ALA A 74 27.76 7.93 16.04
CA ALA A 74 27.08 6.68 16.33
C ALA A 74 26.25 6.20 15.11
N VAL A 75 25.94 4.90 15.05
CA VAL A 75 25.20 4.33 13.91
C VAL A 75 23.79 4.91 13.87
N HIS A 76 23.08 4.99 14.99
CA HIS A 76 21.73 5.57 15.04
C HIS A 76 21.69 7.04 14.58
N GLU A 77 22.67 7.86 14.99
CA GLU A 77 22.76 9.27 14.57
C GLU A 77 23.00 9.41 13.07
N THR A 78 23.84 8.53 12.53
CA THR A 78 24.14 8.48 11.10
C THR A 78 22.89 8.09 10.29
N LEU A 79 22.15 7.07 10.75
CA LEU A 79 20.91 6.64 10.11
C LEU A 79 19.83 7.73 10.17
N ALA A 80 19.74 8.48 11.27
CA ALA A 80 18.77 9.56 11.46
C ALA A 80 18.94 10.72 10.47
N LYS A 81 20.13 10.89 9.85
CA LYS A 81 20.36 11.85 8.77
C LYS A 81 19.62 11.50 7.47
N PHE A 82 19.18 10.24 7.32
CA PHE A 82 18.47 9.75 6.14
C PHE A 82 17.03 9.28 6.46
N PRO A 83 16.16 10.14 7.02
CA PRO A 83 14.85 9.75 7.57
C PRO A 83 13.84 9.26 6.51
N ARG A 84 14.12 9.50 5.22
CA ARG A 84 13.30 8.98 4.11
C ARG A 84 13.54 7.52 3.82
N PHE A 85 14.78 7.07 4.04
CA PHE A 85 15.19 5.68 3.83
C PHE A 85 15.01 4.89 5.12
N PHE A 86 15.57 5.38 6.23
CA PHE A 86 15.43 4.80 7.56
C PHE A 86 14.28 5.49 8.33
N PRO A 87 13.13 4.83 8.53
CA PRO A 87 12.06 5.40 9.33
C PRO A 87 12.49 5.57 10.79
N ARG A 88 11.80 6.44 11.53
CA ARG A 88 12.15 6.73 12.93
C ARG A 88 12.21 5.48 13.84
N TYR A 89 11.24 4.57 13.73
CA TYR A 89 11.28 3.31 14.49
C TYR A 89 12.54 2.47 14.22
N TYR A 90 13.11 2.55 13.01
CA TYR A 90 14.36 1.86 12.66
C TYR A 90 15.52 2.46 13.44
N THR A 91 15.61 3.79 13.46
CA THR A 91 16.69 4.51 14.15
C THR A 91 16.59 4.35 15.66
N ASP A 92 15.38 4.36 16.23
CA ASP A 92 15.16 4.23 17.67
C ASP A 92 15.42 2.78 18.15
N LEU A 93 15.12 1.77 17.32
CA LEU A 93 15.53 0.38 17.59
C LEU A 93 17.05 0.22 17.59
N VAL A 94 17.74 0.75 16.57
CA VAL A 94 19.21 0.70 16.49
C VAL A 94 19.85 1.44 17.67
N LYS A 95 19.29 2.59 18.06
CA LYS A 95 19.72 3.35 19.25
C LYS A 95 19.56 2.54 20.54
N SER A 96 18.47 1.78 20.68
CA SER A 96 18.27 0.87 21.83
C SER A 96 19.36 -0.21 21.85
N GLY A 97 19.59 -0.87 20.71
CA GLY A 97 20.60 -1.92 20.57
C GLY A 97 22.04 -1.42 20.78
N GLU A 98 22.37 -0.21 20.31
CA GLU A 98 23.67 0.41 20.57
C GLU A 98 23.88 0.72 22.05
N LYS A 99 22.84 1.21 22.75
CA LYS A 99 22.93 1.50 24.19
C LYS A 99 23.01 0.26 25.06
N ALA A 100 22.28 -0.79 24.69
CA ALA A 100 22.25 -2.06 25.40
C ALA A 100 23.43 -2.97 25.04
N GLY A 101 24.20 -2.64 23.99
CA GLY A 101 25.35 -3.42 23.53
C GLY A 101 24.99 -4.68 22.73
N ASN A 102 23.71 -4.84 22.34
CA ASN A 102 23.20 -5.97 21.56
C ASN A 102 22.76 -5.55 20.14
N LEU A 103 23.49 -4.62 19.53
CA LEU A 103 23.20 -4.09 18.19
C LEU A 103 22.99 -5.19 17.12
N ALA A 104 23.78 -6.27 17.16
CA ALA A 104 23.61 -7.38 16.21
C ALA A 104 22.22 -8.01 16.31
N GLU A 105 21.77 -8.32 17.53
CA GLU A 105 20.47 -8.91 17.81
C GLU A 105 19.33 -7.97 17.39
N SER A 106 19.43 -6.68 17.73
CA SER A 106 18.42 -5.68 17.32
C SER A 106 18.33 -5.52 15.80
N LEU A 107 19.45 -5.64 15.06
CA LEU A 107 19.45 -5.60 13.60
C LEU A 107 18.85 -6.89 12.99
N GLU A 108 19.07 -8.05 13.61
CA GLU A 108 18.45 -9.33 13.19
C GLU A 108 16.92 -9.30 13.39
N GLU A 109 16.45 -8.85 14.55
CA GLU A 109 15.01 -8.65 14.81
C GLU A 109 14.36 -7.67 13.83
N LEU A 110 15.07 -6.59 13.52
CA LEU A 110 14.64 -5.58 12.56
C LEU A 110 14.55 -6.16 11.15
N GLU A 111 15.54 -6.94 10.74
CA GLU A 111 15.52 -7.64 9.46
C GLU A 111 14.30 -8.56 9.37
N ASP A 112 14.08 -9.38 10.39
CA ASP A 112 12.95 -10.30 10.50
C ASP A 112 11.61 -9.56 10.35
N ALA A 113 11.44 -8.45 11.06
CA ALA A 113 10.26 -7.60 10.98
C ALA A 113 10.09 -6.97 9.58
N LEU A 114 11.18 -6.53 8.95
CA LEU A 114 11.18 -5.98 7.59
C LEU A 114 10.83 -7.04 6.54
N VAL A 115 11.37 -8.26 6.66
CA VAL A 115 11.08 -9.40 5.78
C VAL A 115 9.61 -9.78 5.87
N ARG A 116 9.07 -9.95 7.09
CA ARG A 116 7.64 -10.24 7.31
C ARG A 116 6.75 -9.15 6.71
N THR A 117 7.14 -7.88 6.88
CA THR A 117 6.41 -6.74 6.33
C THR A 117 6.50 -6.67 4.80
N SER A 118 7.66 -6.95 4.23
CA SER A 118 7.90 -6.97 2.78
C SER A 118 7.10 -8.09 2.11
N ALA A 119 7.12 -9.30 2.66
CA ALA A 119 6.36 -10.45 2.18
C ALA A 119 4.85 -10.18 2.19
N PHE A 120 4.32 -9.66 3.30
CA PHE A 120 2.92 -9.26 3.39
C PHE A 120 2.52 -8.22 2.33
N ARG A 121 3.38 -7.22 2.12
CA ARG A 121 3.12 -6.16 1.12
C ARG A 121 3.21 -6.69 -0.31
N ALA A 122 4.12 -7.63 -0.57
CA ALA A 122 4.24 -8.30 -1.85
C ALA A 122 2.97 -9.11 -2.14
N GLU A 123 2.52 -9.93 -1.18
CA GLU A 123 1.31 -10.74 -1.32
C GLU A 123 0.07 -9.85 -1.53
N LEU A 124 -0.14 -8.82 -0.70
CA LEU A 124 -1.23 -7.86 -0.89
C LEU A 124 -1.18 -7.18 -2.25
N ARG A 125 0.03 -6.83 -2.73
CA ARG A 125 0.19 -6.21 -4.04
C ARG A 125 -0.20 -7.17 -5.15
N THR A 126 0.22 -8.43 -5.09
CA THR A 126 -0.11 -9.43 -6.11
C THR A 126 -1.62 -9.60 -6.23
N VAL A 127 -2.33 -9.72 -5.09
CA VAL A 127 -3.79 -9.84 -5.08
C VAL A 127 -4.46 -8.61 -5.67
N LEU A 128 -4.06 -7.40 -5.25
CA LEU A 128 -4.65 -6.15 -5.75
C LEU A 128 -4.29 -5.87 -7.22
N ALA A 129 -3.09 -6.25 -7.66
CA ALA A 129 -2.65 -6.09 -9.05
C ALA A 129 -3.47 -6.99 -9.98
N TYR A 130 -3.76 -8.23 -9.55
CA TYR A 130 -4.64 -9.12 -10.29
C TYR A 130 -6.05 -8.54 -10.46
N VAL A 131 -6.66 -8.05 -9.36
CA VAL A 131 -7.98 -7.38 -9.42
C VAL A 131 -7.95 -6.17 -10.35
N GLY A 132 -6.91 -5.33 -10.24
CA GLY A 132 -6.73 -4.18 -11.13
C GLY A 132 -6.60 -4.58 -12.61
N GLY A 133 -5.92 -5.70 -12.89
CA GLY A 133 -5.77 -6.24 -14.24
C GLY A 133 -7.09 -6.70 -14.85
N ILE A 134 -7.93 -7.40 -14.08
CA ILE A 134 -9.27 -7.82 -14.55
C ILE A 134 -10.14 -6.60 -14.86
N LEU A 135 -10.21 -5.64 -13.95
CA LEU A 135 -11.01 -4.42 -14.16
C LEU A 135 -10.50 -3.60 -15.35
N PHE A 136 -9.19 -3.58 -15.57
CA PHE A 136 -8.59 -2.96 -16.74
C PHE A 136 -9.03 -3.65 -18.03
N LEU A 137 -8.98 -4.99 -18.09
CA LEU A 137 -9.43 -5.77 -19.24
C LEU A 137 -10.93 -5.57 -19.51
N GLU A 138 -11.75 -5.51 -18.45
CA GLU A 138 -13.18 -5.21 -18.55
C GLU A 138 -13.41 -3.82 -19.15
N LEU A 139 -12.68 -2.81 -18.68
CA LEU A 139 -12.77 -1.45 -19.22
C LEU A 139 -12.39 -1.40 -20.71
N VAL A 140 -11.33 -2.10 -21.11
CA VAL A 140 -10.93 -2.24 -22.53
C VAL A 140 -12.06 -2.87 -23.34
N THR A 141 -12.64 -3.96 -22.84
CA THR A 141 -13.72 -4.70 -23.50
C THR A 141 -14.96 -3.84 -23.69
N VAL A 142 -15.45 -3.20 -22.62
CA VAL A 142 -16.61 -2.30 -22.68
C VAL A 142 -16.35 -1.14 -23.64
N THR A 143 -15.16 -0.55 -23.59
CA THR A 143 -14.76 0.55 -24.50
C THR A 143 -14.76 0.08 -25.96
N GLY A 144 -14.20 -1.09 -26.25
CA GLY A 144 -14.18 -1.66 -27.60
C GLY A 144 -15.59 -1.94 -28.13
N VAL A 145 -16.45 -2.52 -27.30
CA VAL A 145 -17.88 -2.74 -27.65
C VAL A 145 -18.55 -1.39 -27.96
N CYS A 146 -18.32 -0.37 -27.13
CA CYS A 146 -18.93 0.95 -27.32
C CYS A 146 -18.44 1.68 -28.58
N LEU A 147 -17.16 1.59 -28.92
CA LEU A 147 -16.57 2.32 -30.05
C LEU A 147 -16.71 1.61 -31.39
N TRP A 148 -16.74 0.27 -31.40
CA TRP A 148 -16.75 -0.51 -32.64
C TRP A 148 -18.05 -1.26 -32.87
N ILE A 149 -18.58 -1.95 -31.85
CA ILE A 149 -19.74 -2.84 -32.03
C ILE A 149 -21.04 -2.03 -32.09
N ILE A 150 -21.29 -1.16 -31.11
CA ILE A 150 -22.53 -0.37 -31.03
C ILE A 150 -22.76 0.47 -32.31
N PRO A 151 -21.78 1.17 -32.90
CA PRO A 151 -22.01 1.97 -34.10
C PRO A 151 -22.31 1.14 -35.36
N GLN A 152 -21.75 -0.06 -35.48
CA GLN A 152 -22.05 -0.95 -36.62
C GLN A 152 -23.52 -1.35 -36.59
N PHE A 153 -24.02 -1.73 -35.40
CA PHE A 153 -25.44 -2.01 -35.22
C PHE A 153 -26.32 -0.78 -35.47
N ALA A 154 -25.94 0.40 -34.97
CA ALA A 154 -26.69 1.63 -35.23
C ALA A 154 -26.84 1.92 -36.74
N LYS A 155 -25.79 1.71 -37.54
CA LYS A 155 -25.83 1.87 -39.01
C LYS A 155 -26.79 0.89 -39.67
N ILE A 156 -26.75 -0.37 -39.25
CA ILE A 156 -27.66 -1.41 -39.75
C ILE A 156 -29.12 -1.00 -39.47
N PHE A 157 -29.45 -0.56 -38.25
CA PHE A 157 -30.82 -0.12 -37.93
C PHE A 157 -31.30 1.06 -38.76
N THR A 158 -30.44 2.06 -38.97
CA THR A 158 -30.79 3.20 -39.84
C THR A 158 -30.99 2.78 -41.29
N SER A 159 -30.29 1.74 -41.77
CA SER A 159 -30.42 1.25 -43.15
C SER A 159 -31.72 0.48 -43.41
N ILE A 160 -32.31 -0.14 -42.39
CA ILE A 160 -33.58 -0.90 -42.50
C ILE A 160 -34.78 0.00 -42.14
N GLY A 161 -34.58 1.31 -41.93
CA GLY A 161 -35.64 2.27 -41.58
C GLY A 161 -36.24 2.08 -40.18
N ALA A 162 -35.65 1.23 -39.34
CA ALA A 162 -36.09 0.99 -37.98
C ALA A 162 -35.65 2.14 -37.06
N VAL A 163 -36.59 2.71 -36.30
CA VAL A 163 -36.25 3.74 -35.30
C VAL A 163 -35.46 3.07 -34.17
N PRO A 164 -34.28 3.59 -33.78
CA PRO A 164 -33.52 3.01 -32.69
C PRO A 164 -34.34 3.02 -31.39
N THR A 165 -34.49 1.86 -30.77
CA THR A 165 -35.17 1.69 -29.47
C THR A 165 -34.48 2.53 -28.38
N THR A 166 -35.23 2.90 -27.34
CA THR A 166 -34.74 3.80 -26.27
C THR A 166 -33.45 3.30 -25.62
N LYS A 167 -33.31 1.97 -25.45
CA LYS A 167 -32.11 1.31 -24.92
C LYS A 167 -30.90 1.51 -25.83
N LEU A 168 -31.07 1.34 -27.14
CA LEU A 168 -30.02 1.49 -28.13
C LEU A 168 -29.62 2.96 -28.34
N ARG A 169 -30.57 3.88 -28.20
CA ARG A 169 -30.34 5.33 -28.27
C ARG A 169 -29.47 5.82 -27.10
N PHE A 170 -29.69 5.31 -25.89
CA PHE A 170 -28.83 5.59 -24.73
C PHE A 170 -27.39 5.10 -24.96
N LEU A 171 -27.23 3.87 -25.43
CA LEU A 171 -25.92 3.30 -25.79
C LEU A 171 -25.23 4.08 -26.92
N ALA A 172 -25.98 4.52 -27.94
CA ALA A 172 -25.45 5.34 -29.02
C ALA A 172 -25.03 6.74 -28.55
N GLY A 173 -25.76 7.34 -27.60
CA GLY A 173 -25.37 8.60 -26.95
C GLY A 173 -24.09 8.46 -26.13
N ALA A 174 -23.96 7.38 -25.35
CA ALA A 174 -22.73 7.07 -24.61
C ALA A 174 -21.54 6.82 -25.57
N SER A 175 -21.77 6.10 -26.66
CA SER A 175 -20.78 5.89 -27.73
C SER A 175 -20.36 7.21 -28.38
N GLY A 176 -21.31 8.11 -28.67
CA GLY A 176 -21.04 9.44 -29.22
C GLY A 176 -20.18 10.31 -28.29
N PHE A 177 -20.45 10.27 -26.97
CA PHE A 177 -19.62 10.94 -25.96
C PHE A 177 -18.20 10.38 -25.95
N LEU A 178 -18.04 9.05 -25.93
CA LEU A 178 -16.71 8.42 -25.97
C LEU A 178 -15.96 8.72 -27.28
N ARG A 179 -16.66 8.86 -28.40
CA ARG A 179 -16.08 9.15 -29.72
C ARG A 179 -15.66 10.62 -29.89
N SER A 180 -16.27 11.53 -29.13
CA SER A 180 -15.86 12.94 -29.07
C SER A 180 -14.48 13.13 -28.45
N ILE A 181 -14.05 12.16 -27.64
CA ILE A 181 -12.68 12.09 -27.12
C ILE A 181 -11.81 11.46 -28.20
N PRO A 182 -10.74 12.13 -28.68
CA PRO A 182 -9.87 11.56 -29.70
C PRO A 182 -9.29 10.23 -29.19
N ALA A 183 -9.37 9.18 -30.01
CA ALA A 183 -8.97 7.82 -29.64
C ALA A 183 -7.53 7.75 -29.09
N ALA A 184 -6.66 8.66 -29.53
CA ALA A 184 -5.31 8.83 -29.00
C ALA A 184 -5.29 9.20 -27.51
N ILE A 185 -6.16 10.09 -27.02
CA ILE A 185 -6.26 10.46 -25.61
C ILE A 185 -6.81 9.31 -24.77
N LEU A 186 -7.79 8.58 -25.29
CA LEU A 186 -8.36 7.41 -24.61
C LEU A 186 -7.32 6.27 -24.49
N LEU A 187 -6.58 6.01 -25.57
CA LEU A 187 -5.48 5.06 -25.60
C LEU A 187 -4.36 5.48 -24.65
N LEU A 188 -4.00 6.77 -24.62
CA LEU A 188 -2.98 7.32 -23.71
C LEU A 188 -3.43 7.23 -22.25
N ALA A 189 -4.73 7.43 -21.97
CA ALA A 189 -5.30 7.24 -20.64
C ALA A 189 -5.28 5.77 -20.23
N MET A 190 -5.62 4.84 -21.14
CA MET A 190 -5.56 3.39 -20.90
C MET A 190 -4.13 2.92 -20.65
N LEU A 191 -3.19 3.31 -21.51
CA LEU A 191 -1.75 3.05 -21.36
C LEU A 191 -1.21 3.71 -20.08
N GLY A 192 -1.69 4.89 -19.74
CA GLY A 192 -1.38 5.59 -18.51
C GLY A 192 -1.81 4.80 -17.28
N VAL A 193 -3.06 4.30 -17.25
CA VAL A 193 -3.60 3.46 -16.18
C VAL A 193 -2.87 2.12 -16.10
N ALA A 194 -2.59 1.47 -17.23
CA ALA A 194 -1.85 0.21 -17.29
C ALA A 194 -0.40 0.36 -16.82
N ALA A 195 0.34 1.33 -17.37
CA ALA A 195 1.73 1.62 -16.97
C ALA A 195 1.81 2.03 -15.50
N PHE A 196 0.77 2.66 -14.98
CA PHE A 196 0.69 3.06 -13.58
C PHE A 196 0.37 1.90 -12.62
N LEU A 197 -0.57 1.01 -12.98
CA LEU A 197 -0.82 -0.25 -12.29
C LEU A 197 0.46 -1.12 -12.24
N LEU A 198 1.20 -1.18 -13.35
CA LEU A 198 2.43 -1.95 -13.51
C LEU A 198 3.65 -1.33 -12.80
N ARG A 199 3.91 -0.03 -12.93
CA ARG A 199 5.17 0.59 -12.45
C ARG A 199 5.13 1.07 -11.01
N ARG A 200 3.98 1.54 -10.51
CA ARG A 200 3.91 2.13 -9.15
C ARG A 200 3.17 1.26 -8.15
N GLY A 201 2.59 0.15 -8.60
CA GLY A 201 1.61 -0.60 -7.83
C GLY A 201 0.38 0.27 -7.49
N PRO A 202 -0.66 -0.33 -6.90
CA PRO A 202 -1.91 0.37 -6.59
C PRO A 202 -1.75 1.56 -5.60
N ARG A 203 -0.55 1.80 -5.03
CA ARG A 203 -0.32 2.84 -4.01
C ARG A 203 -0.16 4.26 -4.53
N ALA A 204 0.45 4.51 -5.70
CA ALA A 204 0.50 5.90 -6.21
C ALA A 204 -0.91 6.39 -6.62
N PHE A 205 -1.81 5.46 -6.93
CA PHE A 205 -3.26 5.70 -7.06
C PHE A 205 -3.84 5.98 -5.69
N MET A 206 -3.65 5.04 -4.76
CA MET A 206 -4.23 5.09 -3.44
C MET A 206 -3.65 6.14 -2.49
N GLU A 207 -2.48 6.75 -2.74
CA GLU A 207 -1.95 7.86 -1.94
C GLU A 207 -2.62 9.18 -2.33
N ARG A 208 -2.78 9.44 -3.63
CA ARG A 208 -3.58 10.58 -4.12
C ARG A 208 -5.06 10.38 -3.81
N PHE A 209 -5.54 9.14 -3.88
CA PHE A 209 -6.89 8.76 -3.46
C PHE A 209 -7.03 8.48 -1.95
N ARG A 210 -5.98 8.45 -1.12
CA ARG A 210 -6.10 8.43 0.36
C ARG A 210 -6.55 9.79 0.86
N LYS A 211 -6.11 10.83 0.15
CA LYS A 211 -6.61 12.20 0.32
C LYS A 211 -8.00 12.40 -0.29
N GLY A 212 -8.39 11.57 -1.28
CA GLY A 212 -9.71 11.60 -1.90
C GLY A 212 -10.70 10.66 -1.20
N ALA A 213 -11.87 11.16 -0.78
CA ALA A 213 -12.89 10.36 -0.10
C ALA A 213 -13.41 9.10 -0.87
N LEU A 214 -12.99 8.87 -2.13
CA LEU A 214 -13.57 7.86 -3.03
C LEU A 214 -13.11 6.42 -2.74
N VAL A 215 -11.82 6.16 -2.42
CA VAL A 215 -11.35 4.80 -2.11
C VAL A 215 -11.88 4.30 -0.76
N LEU A 216 -12.17 5.22 0.17
CA LEU A 216 -12.81 4.93 1.46
C LEU A 216 -14.30 4.53 1.34
N ARG A 217 -14.92 4.68 0.16
CA ARG A 217 -16.33 4.29 -0.06
C ARG A 217 -16.53 2.82 -0.35
N ILE A 218 -15.52 2.11 -0.86
CA ILE A 218 -15.63 0.66 -1.09
C ILE A 218 -15.35 -0.06 0.23
N PRO A 219 -16.34 -0.72 0.85
CA PRO A 219 -16.20 -1.27 2.21
C PRO A 219 -15.06 -2.27 2.34
N VAL A 220 -14.85 -3.10 1.31
CA VAL A 220 -13.79 -4.13 1.32
C VAL A 220 -12.40 -3.51 1.27
N LEU A 221 -12.17 -2.51 0.40
CA LEU A 221 -10.88 -1.82 0.33
C LEU A 221 -10.58 -1.05 1.61
N ARG A 222 -11.60 -0.41 2.21
CA ARG A 222 -11.47 0.23 3.53
C ARG A 222 -10.99 -0.76 4.57
N THR A 223 -11.58 -1.95 4.63
CA THR A 223 -11.17 -3.01 5.57
C THR A 223 -9.72 -3.43 5.32
N VAL A 224 -9.31 -3.71 4.07
CA VAL A 224 -7.92 -4.08 3.75
C VAL A 224 -6.94 -3.01 4.27
N HIS A 225 -7.24 -1.73 4.03
CA HIS A 225 -6.38 -0.62 4.46
C HIS A 225 -6.29 -0.50 5.98
N GLN A 226 -7.43 -0.54 6.67
CA GLN A 226 -7.47 -0.42 8.13
C GLN A 226 -6.69 -1.56 8.79
N LYS A 227 -6.89 -2.79 8.32
CA LYS A 227 -6.25 -3.99 8.87
C LYS A 227 -4.75 -4.00 8.57
N LYS A 228 -4.33 -3.60 7.37
CA LYS A 228 -2.91 -3.42 7.01
C LYS A 228 -2.23 -2.39 7.92
N ASP A 229 -2.87 -1.27 8.19
CA ASP A 229 -2.30 -0.21 9.03
C ASP A 229 -2.15 -0.64 10.49
N LEU A 230 -3.17 -1.29 11.05
CA LEU A 230 -3.10 -1.87 12.41
C LEU A 230 -2.05 -2.98 12.51
N ALA A 231 -1.94 -3.84 11.49
CA ALA A 231 -0.92 -4.89 11.45
C ALA A 231 0.50 -4.31 11.44
N HIS A 232 0.72 -3.21 10.69
CA HIS A 232 2.01 -2.54 10.62
C HIS A 232 2.37 -1.84 11.94
N ALA A 233 1.41 -1.12 12.54
CA ALA A 233 1.63 -0.48 13.84
C ALA A 233 1.91 -1.51 14.94
N ALA A 234 1.13 -2.59 15.00
CA ALA A 234 1.35 -3.68 15.97
C ALA A 234 2.69 -4.37 15.76
N SER A 235 3.11 -4.62 14.52
CA SER A 235 4.42 -5.23 14.24
C SER A 235 5.59 -4.33 14.66
N VAL A 236 5.47 -3.01 14.50
CA VAL A 236 6.50 -2.07 14.96
C VAL A 236 6.53 -2.01 16.49
N LEU A 237 5.37 -2.01 17.15
CA LEU A 237 5.27 -2.04 18.61
C LEU A 237 5.84 -3.34 19.18
N GLU A 238 5.55 -4.49 18.56
CA GLU A 238 6.17 -5.78 18.90
C GLU A 238 7.70 -5.65 18.88
N THR A 239 8.29 -5.28 17.74
CA THR A 239 9.76 -5.19 17.58
C THR A 239 10.41 -4.19 18.53
N LEU A 240 9.83 -3.01 18.72
CA LEU A 240 10.40 -2.00 19.62
C LEU A 240 10.35 -2.46 21.09
N LEU A 241 9.24 -3.04 21.52
CA LEU A 241 9.08 -3.49 22.91
C LEU A 241 9.94 -4.73 23.21
N ASP A 242 10.11 -5.64 22.24
CA ASP A 242 10.98 -6.81 22.38
C ASP A 242 12.45 -6.38 22.59
N ALA A 243 12.90 -5.38 21.84
CA ALA A 243 14.21 -4.75 22.00
C ALA A 243 14.32 -3.77 23.19
N GLY A 244 13.35 -3.80 24.11
CA GLY A 244 13.40 -3.04 25.36
C GLY A 244 13.16 -1.52 25.23
N VAL A 245 12.67 -1.03 24.09
CA VAL A 245 12.30 0.38 23.94
C VAL A 245 11.13 0.70 24.87
N PRO A 246 11.17 1.81 25.64
CA PRO A 246 10.06 2.19 26.51
C PRO A 246 8.74 2.34 25.76
N LEU A 247 7.64 1.84 26.34
CA LEU A 247 6.31 1.80 25.71
C LEU A 247 5.84 3.17 25.18
N ALA A 248 6.08 4.24 25.92
CA ALA A 248 5.75 5.59 25.49
C ALA A 248 6.48 6.01 24.20
N GLU A 249 7.79 5.75 24.12
CA GLU A 249 8.62 6.03 22.95
C GLU A 249 8.16 5.17 21.76
N ALA A 250 7.90 3.88 22.00
CA ALA A 250 7.39 2.96 20.97
C ALA A 250 6.02 3.39 20.40
N LEU A 251 5.12 3.91 21.24
CA LEU A 251 3.83 4.46 20.80
C LEU A 251 3.99 5.76 19.99
N HIS A 252 4.95 6.61 20.37
CA HIS A 252 5.31 7.80 19.61
C HIS A 252 5.82 7.45 18.20
N ASP A 253 6.61 6.39 18.10
CA ASP A 253 7.10 5.88 16.81
C ASP A 253 6.01 5.25 15.98
N ALA A 254 5.12 4.47 16.59
CA ALA A 254 3.94 3.93 15.93
C ALA A 254 3.04 5.06 15.38
N ALA A 255 2.94 6.19 16.07
CA ALA A 255 2.21 7.38 15.62
C ALA A 255 2.88 8.12 14.44
N CYS A 256 4.17 7.90 14.19
CA CYS A 256 4.92 8.50 13.09
C CYS A 256 4.93 7.63 11.81
N LEU A 257 4.33 6.43 11.86
CA LEU A 257 4.23 5.54 10.71
C LEU A 257 3.35 6.12 9.61
N ASP A 258 3.61 5.72 8.36
CA ASP A 258 2.70 5.98 7.24
C ASP A 258 1.45 5.07 7.30
N ILE A 259 0.54 5.42 8.21
CA ILE A 259 -0.76 4.78 8.43
C ILE A 259 -1.90 5.80 8.29
N ASN A 260 -3.15 5.34 8.42
CA ASN A 260 -4.31 6.22 8.47
C ASN A 260 -4.11 7.33 9.53
N PRO A 261 -4.29 8.62 9.19
CA PRO A 261 -4.15 9.73 10.14
C PRO A 261 -4.99 9.58 11.40
N VAL A 262 -6.16 8.93 11.33
CA VAL A 262 -7.01 8.67 12.48
C VAL A 262 -6.32 7.73 13.47
N PHE A 263 -5.67 6.66 12.98
CA PHE A 263 -4.89 5.76 13.84
C PHE A 263 -3.63 6.44 14.36
N ALA A 264 -2.91 7.19 13.53
CA ALA A 264 -1.71 7.92 13.95
C ALA A 264 -2.00 8.92 15.09
N MET A 265 -3.10 9.69 14.99
CA MET A 265 -3.54 10.58 16.06
C MET A 265 -3.95 9.81 17.32
N SER A 266 -4.62 8.67 17.16
CA SER A 266 -5.01 7.81 18.28
C SER A 266 -3.79 7.28 19.04
N PHE A 267 -2.79 6.73 18.34
CA PHE A 267 -1.52 6.31 18.95
C PHE A 267 -0.78 7.45 19.64
N ARG A 268 -0.79 8.66 19.06
CA ARG A 268 -0.18 9.84 19.69
C ARG A 268 -0.86 10.22 21.01
N ARG A 269 -2.20 10.16 21.06
CA ARG A 269 -2.95 10.42 22.29
C ARG A 269 -2.73 9.33 23.34
N ILE A 270 -2.66 8.07 22.92
CA ILE A 270 -2.33 6.95 23.82
C ILE A 270 -0.92 7.13 24.40
N ALA A 271 0.07 7.49 23.57
CA ALA A 271 1.43 7.75 24.03
C ALA A 271 1.47 8.83 25.12
N GLY A 272 0.82 9.98 24.89
CA GLY A 272 0.78 11.07 25.87
C GLY A 272 0.10 10.70 27.19
N ARG A 273 -0.91 9.82 27.18
CA ARG A 273 -1.57 9.31 28.40
C ARG A 273 -0.65 8.36 29.18
N VAL A 274 0.04 7.46 28.47
CA VAL A 274 1.00 6.53 29.08
C VAL A 274 2.19 7.29 29.67
N GLU A 275 2.66 8.35 29.00
CA GLU A 275 3.69 9.26 29.53
C GLU A 275 3.26 9.96 30.83
N GLN A 276 1.96 10.23 30.99
CA GLN A 276 1.38 10.79 32.22
C GLN A 276 1.15 9.74 33.32
N GLY A 277 1.50 8.47 33.08
CA GLY A 277 1.35 7.38 34.02
C GLY A 277 -0.01 6.69 34.00
N GLU A 278 -0.89 6.98 33.03
CA GLU A 278 -2.11 6.18 32.83
C GLU A 278 -1.74 4.77 32.35
N SER A 279 -2.47 3.74 32.82
CA SER A 279 -2.33 2.39 32.26
C SER A 279 -2.65 2.36 30.76
N LEU A 280 -1.96 1.49 30.02
CA LEU A 280 -2.14 1.34 28.58
C LEU A 280 -3.57 0.94 28.23
N LYS A 281 -4.19 0.07 29.04
CA LYS A 281 -5.60 -0.31 28.93
C LYS A 281 -6.50 0.92 28.97
N THR A 282 -6.37 1.77 29.99
CA THR A 282 -7.19 2.99 30.13
C THR A 282 -6.99 3.92 28.93
N ALA A 283 -5.73 4.10 28.50
CA ALA A 283 -5.40 4.95 27.38
C ALA A 283 -6.00 4.43 26.05
N ILE A 284 -5.98 3.12 25.83
CA ILE A 284 -6.57 2.47 24.65
C ILE A 284 -8.11 2.47 24.71
N ASP A 285 -8.70 2.28 25.88
CA ASP A 285 -10.16 2.31 26.05
C ASP A 285 -10.74 3.71 25.78
N ALA A 286 -9.98 4.77 26.06
CA ALA A 286 -10.35 6.14 25.65
C ALA A 286 -10.48 6.29 24.12
N GLU A 287 -9.83 5.42 23.35
CA GLU A 287 -9.83 5.40 21.89
C GLU A 287 -10.74 4.30 21.29
N ALA A 288 -11.73 3.81 22.06
CA ALA A 288 -12.63 2.72 21.67
C ALA A 288 -13.44 2.95 20.38
N ARG A 289 -13.61 4.21 19.94
CA ARG A 289 -14.26 4.56 18.67
C ARG A 289 -13.38 4.26 17.45
N VAL A 290 -12.06 4.22 17.65
CA VAL A 290 -11.06 4.06 16.60
C VAL A 290 -10.50 2.64 16.62
N LEU A 291 -10.14 2.14 17.80
CA LEU A 291 -9.52 0.83 17.97
C LEU A 291 -10.57 -0.28 18.15
N PRO A 292 -10.52 -1.36 17.32
CA PRO A 292 -11.47 -2.47 17.43
C PRO A 292 -11.45 -3.15 18.81
N PRO A 293 -12.56 -3.74 19.27
CA PRO A 293 -12.61 -4.46 20.55
C PRO A 293 -11.54 -5.56 20.69
N SER A 294 -11.23 -6.27 19.60
CA SER A 294 -10.16 -7.29 19.58
C SER A 294 -8.77 -6.71 19.85
N TYR A 295 -8.50 -5.47 19.41
CA TYR A 295 -7.27 -4.76 19.73
C TYR A 295 -7.18 -4.51 21.24
N ARG A 296 -8.24 -3.92 21.79
CA ARG A 296 -8.30 -3.53 23.21
C ARG A 296 -8.19 -4.74 24.14
N GLY A 297 -8.89 -5.83 23.81
CA GLY A 297 -8.87 -7.07 24.59
C GLY A 297 -7.48 -7.71 24.67
N LEU A 298 -6.78 -7.84 23.53
CA LEU A 298 -5.45 -8.46 23.51
C LEU A 298 -4.39 -7.57 24.18
N VAL A 299 -4.44 -6.25 23.98
CA VAL A 299 -3.50 -5.36 24.68
C VAL A 299 -3.76 -5.33 26.18
N SER A 300 -5.03 -5.31 26.61
CA SER A 300 -5.35 -5.40 28.04
C SER A 300 -4.89 -6.70 28.68
N LEU A 301 -4.93 -7.82 27.94
CA LEU A 301 -4.39 -9.09 28.41
C LEU A 301 -2.85 -9.04 28.48
N GLY A 302 -2.20 -8.53 27.45
CA GLY A 302 -0.73 -8.37 27.40
C GLY A 302 -0.21 -7.48 28.52
N GLU A 303 -0.86 -6.36 28.82
CA GLU A 303 -0.47 -5.47 29.91
C GLU A 303 -0.58 -6.17 31.27
N ARG A 304 -1.69 -6.88 31.53
CA ARG A 304 -1.90 -7.61 32.79
C ARG A 304 -0.90 -8.75 33.00
N SER A 305 -0.48 -9.39 31.91
CA SER A 305 0.47 -10.49 31.94
C SER A 305 1.93 -10.02 31.82
N ALA A 306 2.18 -8.72 31.66
CA ALA A 306 3.51 -8.16 31.32
C ALA A 306 4.12 -8.76 30.02
N LEU A 307 3.26 -9.20 29.11
CA LEU A 307 3.56 -9.86 27.83
C LEU A 307 3.04 -9.02 26.67
N LEU A 308 3.43 -7.74 26.66
CA LEU A 308 3.03 -6.78 25.62
C LEU A 308 3.62 -7.10 24.24
N PRO A 309 4.92 -7.46 24.10
CA PRO A 309 5.47 -7.86 22.81
C PRO A 309 4.66 -8.99 22.16
N GLU A 310 4.35 -10.08 22.88
CA GLU A 310 3.58 -11.19 22.29
C GLU A 310 2.14 -10.80 21.96
N ALA A 311 1.51 -9.92 22.76
CA ALA A 311 0.19 -9.40 22.46
C ALA A 311 0.17 -8.61 21.13
N PHE A 312 1.16 -7.73 20.92
CA PHE A 312 1.30 -6.99 19.67
C PHE A 312 1.66 -7.89 18.49
N GLY A 313 2.50 -8.91 18.68
CA GLY A 313 2.80 -9.90 17.63
C GLY A 313 1.58 -10.71 17.21
N ARG A 314 0.75 -11.15 18.16
CA ARG A 314 -0.54 -11.80 17.89
C ARG A 314 -1.49 -10.89 17.12
N LEU A 315 -1.58 -9.61 17.50
CA LEU A 315 -2.38 -8.61 16.79
C LEU A 315 -1.86 -8.37 15.37
N ALA A 316 -0.55 -8.22 15.20
CA ALA A 316 0.10 -8.04 13.91
C ALA A 316 -0.23 -9.20 12.96
N GLY A 317 -0.06 -10.44 13.43
CA GLY A 317 -0.41 -11.65 12.67
C GLY A 317 -1.90 -11.77 12.35
N ALA A 318 -2.78 -11.48 13.32
CA ALA A 318 -4.23 -11.54 13.13
C ALA A 318 -4.70 -10.54 12.06
N TYR A 319 -4.30 -9.27 12.18
CA TYR A 319 -4.71 -8.25 11.22
C TYR A 319 -4.07 -8.42 9.84
N ARG A 320 -2.87 -9.00 9.76
CA ARG A 320 -2.25 -9.39 8.49
C ARG A 320 -3.11 -10.42 7.75
N ARG A 321 -3.56 -11.47 8.46
CA ARG A 321 -4.47 -12.48 7.90
C ARG A 321 -5.82 -11.89 7.50
N GLU A 322 -6.40 -11.04 8.34
CA GLU A 322 -7.67 -10.37 8.02
C GLU A 322 -7.55 -9.46 6.77
N ALA A 323 -6.45 -8.72 6.64
CA ALA A 323 -6.19 -7.90 5.46
C ALA A 323 -6.04 -8.73 4.18
N LEU A 324 -5.33 -9.86 4.24
CA LEU A 324 -5.19 -10.79 3.12
C LEU A 324 -6.53 -11.43 2.75
N ASN A 325 -7.31 -11.87 3.73
CA ASN A 325 -8.62 -12.47 3.49
C ASN A 325 -9.57 -11.46 2.84
N ALA A 326 -9.59 -10.21 3.30
CA ALA A 326 -10.38 -9.15 2.67
C ALA A 326 -9.92 -8.85 1.24
N ALA A 327 -8.62 -8.92 0.96
CA ALA A 327 -8.10 -8.78 -0.40
C ALA A 327 -8.49 -9.98 -1.30
N ARG A 328 -8.41 -11.21 -0.77
CA ARG A 328 -8.84 -12.44 -1.47
C ARG A 328 -10.34 -12.47 -1.72
N LEU A 329 -11.15 -11.84 -0.89
CA LEU A 329 -12.58 -11.67 -1.15
C LEU A 329 -12.84 -10.83 -2.41
N LEU A 330 -12.01 -9.81 -2.68
CA LEU A 330 -12.11 -9.07 -3.94
C LEU A 330 -11.79 -9.98 -5.13
N LEU A 331 -10.81 -10.87 -4.98
CA LEU A 331 -10.43 -11.84 -6.02
C LEU A 331 -11.58 -12.79 -6.38
N SER A 332 -12.41 -13.19 -5.40
CA SER A 332 -13.54 -14.10 -5.64
C SER A 332 -14.80 -13.40 -6.15
N ILE A 333 -15.06 -12.16 -5.73
CA ILE A 333 -16.30 -11.43 -6.07
C ILE A 333 -16.16 -10.63 -7.38
N VAL A 334 -14.98 -10.16 -7.74
CA VAL A 334 -14.80 -9.35 -8.96
C VAL A 334 -15.16 -10.15 -10.22
N PRO A 335 -14.65 -11.37 -10.46
CA PRO A 335 -14.99 -12.13 -11.67
C PRO A 335 -16.49 -12.34 -11.92
N PRO A 336 -17.33 -12.75 -10.95
CA PRO A 336 -18.77 -12.88 -11.20
C PRO A 336 -19.45 -11.53 -11.46
N ILE A 337 -19.00 -10.44 -10.82
CA ILE A 337 -19.50 -9.09 -11.14
C ILE A 337 -19.19 -8.74 -12.60
N VAL A 338 -17.95 -8.98 -13.06
CA VAL A 338 -17.53 -8.74 -14.45
C VAL A 338 -18.39 -9.57 -15.42
N LEU A 339 -18.63 -10.84 -15.10
CA LEU A 339 -19.46 -11.71 -15.92
C LEU A 339 -20.91 -11.20 -16.00
N CYS A 340 -21.49 -10.76 -14.88
CA CYS A 340 -22.81 -10.12 -14.86
C CYS A 340 -22.85 -8.85 -15.71
N TRP A 341 -21.80 -8.02 -15.66
CA TRP A 341 -21.70 -6.82 -16.49
C TRP A 341 -21.61 -7.12 -17.98
N ILE A 342 -20.78 -8.10 -18.37
CA ILE A 342 -20.70 -8.57 -19.77
C ILE A 342 -22.04 -9.15 -20.20
N GLY A 343 -22.69 -9.97 -19.37
CA GLY A 343 -24.00 -10.54 -19.66
C GLY A 343 -25.07 -9.46 -19.85
N LEU A 344 -25.09 -8.44 -18.98
CA LEU A 344 -25.99 -7.29 -19.10
C LEU A 344 -25.71 -6.51 -20.39
N LEU A 345 -24.44 -6.28 -20.73
CA LEU A 345 -24.05 -5.60 -21.97
C LEU A 345 -24.55 -6.35 -23.20
N VAL A 346 -24.33 -7.67 -23.25
CA VAL A 346 -24.81 -8.53 -24.33
C VAL A 346 -26.33 -8.54 -24.40
N TYR A 347 -27.01 -8.62 -23.25
CA TYR A 347 -28.47 -8.57 -23.16
C TYR A 347 -29.03 -7.25 -23.72
N VAL A 348 -28.46 -6.11 -23.34
CA VAL A 348 -28.92 -4.79 -23.83
C VAL A 348 -28.73 -4.69 -25.35
N VAL A 349 -27.60 -5.16 -25.88
CA VAL A 349 -27.35 -5.19 -27.33
C VAL A 349 -28.32 -6.11 -28.04
N TYR A 350 -28.48 -7.36 -27.57
CA TYR A 350 -29.32 -8.37 -28.20
C TYR A 350 -30.81 -8.04 -28.15
N SER A 351 -31.32 -7.61 -26.98
CA SER A 351 -32.71 -7.19 -26.83
C SER A 351 -33.04 -5.98 -27.70
N GLY A 352 -32.11 -5.02 -27.81
CA GLY A 352 -32.25 -3.89 -28.74
C GLY A 352 -32.35 -4.34 -30.20
N ILE A 353 -31.57 -5.35 -30.60
CA ILE A 353 -31.66 -5.95 -31.94
C ILE A 353 -33.00 -6.64 -32.15
N PHE A 354 -33.42 -7.47 -31.21
CA PHE A 354 -34.67 -8.23 -31.31
C PHE A 354 -35.90 -7.32 -31.40
N GLU A 355 -35.99 -6.29 -30.55
CA GLU A 355 -37.07 -5.31 -30.60
C GLU A 355 -37.11 -4.57 -31.95
N ALA A 356 -35.95 -4.24 -32.51
CA ALA A 356 -35.87 -3.55 -33.79
C ALA A 356 -36.31 -4.42 -34.98
N ILE A 357 -36.02 -5.73 -34.95
CA ILE A 357 -36.50 -6.68 -35.97
C ILE A 357 -38.02 -6.81 -35.91
N LEU A 358 -38.61 -6.88 -34.71
CA LEU A 358 -40.07 -7.00 -34.56
C LEU A 358 -40.85 -5.78 -35.07
N HIS A 359 -40.24 -4.59 -35.06
CA HIS A 359 -40.84 -3.35 -35.56
C HIS A 359 -40.66 -3.15 -37.07
N LEU A 360 -40.07 -4.12 -37.79
CA LEU A 360 -39.98 -4.04 -39.23
C LEU A 360 -41.38 -4.18 -39.88
N PRO A 361 -41.79 -3.22 -40.74
CA PRO A 361 -43.07 -3.26 -41.42
C PRO A 361 -43.06 -4.38 -42.45
N GLY A 362 -43.52 -5.56 -42.05
CA GLY A 362 -43.56 -6.76 -42.88
C GLY A 362 -43.82 -8.08 -42.14
N ILE A 363 -43.69 -8.10 -40.81
CA ILE A 363 -43.89 -9.34 -39.99
C ILE A 363 -45.17 -9.28 -39.13
N VAL A 364 -45.69 -8.10 -38.80
CA VAL A 364 -46.86 -7.93 -37.91
C VAL A 364 -48.18 -7.65 -38.69
N GLY A 365 -48.14 -7.69 -40.02
CA GLY A 365 -49.28 -7.34 -40.88
C GLY A 365 -49.45 -8.27 -42.07
N GLY A 366 -49.41 -9.59 -41.83
CA GLY A 366 -49.82 -10.63 -42.77
C GLY A 366 -50.81 -11.56 -42.10
#